data_AF-A0A7C7WYS4-F1
#
_entry.id   AF-A0A7C7WYS4-F1
#
_cell.length_a   1.000
_cell.length_b   1.000
_cell.length_c   1.000
_cell.angle_alpha   90.00
_cell.angle_beta   90.00
_cell.angle_gamma   90.00
#
_symmetry.space_group_name_H-M   'P 1'
#
loop_
_entity.id
_entity.type
_entity.pdbx_description
1 polymer ?
#
loop_
_entity_poly.entity_id
_entity_poly.type
_entity_poly.pdbx_seq_one_letter_code
_entity_poly.pdbx_strand_id
1 'polypeptide(L)'
;MGSRTHKTRTRPMATNNGDRDLLQRGIALQKSGQLEKAAALYDQVLEQDPQHPDALHLLGLVNANQGRMLPTRRATRIEQS
;
A
#
# COMPACT_ATOMS: atom_id res chain seq x y z
N MET A 1 -25.59 -12.43 -11.55
CA MET A 1 -24.86 -13.22 -10.55
C MET A 1 -23.43 -12.68 -10.47
N GLY A 2 -22.94 -12.01 -9.43
CA GLY A 2 -23.34 -12.02 -8.02
C GLY A 2 -22.34 -12.81 -7.16
N SER A 3 -21.03 -12.61 -7.34
CA SER A 3 -20.00 -13.30 -6.54
C SER A 3 -18.86 -12.35 -6.20
N ARG A 4 -19.20 -11.25 -5.53
CA ARG A 4 -18.23 -10.52 -4.71
C ARG A 4 -18.44 -11.04 -3.29
N THR A 5 -17.89 -12.21 -3.03
CA THR A 5 -17.87 -12.81 -1.69
C THR A 5 -17.06 -11.90 -0.78
N HIS A 6 -17.76 -10.98 -0.12
CA HIS A 6 -17.22 -10.30 1.05
C HIS A 6 -16.99 -11.38 2.11
N LYS A 7 -15.75 -11.87 2.20
CA LYS A 7 -15.29 -12.63 3.36
C LYS A 7 -15.27 -11.67 4.53
N THR A 8 -16.41 -11.56 5.21
CA THR A 8 -16.48 -11.13 6.59
C THR A 8 -15.59 -12.06 7.41
N ARG A 9 -14.34 -11.63 7.65
CA ARG A 9 -13.54 -12.20 8.74
C ARG A 9 -13.40 -11.14 9.80
N THR A 10 -14.31 -11.24 10.76
CA THR A 10 -14.23 -10.69 12.10
C THR A 10 -12.80 -10.79 12.65
N ARG A 11 -12.36 -9.66 13.23
CA ARG A 11 -11.04 -9.33 13.81
C ARG A 11 -10.30 -10.46 14.52
N PRO A 12 -8.96 -10.47 14.39
CA PRO A 12 -8.07 -10.53 15.54
C PRO A 12 -7.39 -9.17 15.74
N MET A 13 -7.69 -8.52 16.86
CA MET A 13 -6.75 -7.55 17.47
C MET A 13 -5.58 -8.36 18.02
N ALA A 14 -4.72 -8.82 17.14
CA ALA A 14 -3.40 -9.27 17.48
C ALA A 14 -2.48 -8.35 16.71
N THR A 15 -1.76 -7.49 17.42
CA THR A 15 -0.54 -6.86 16.94
C THR A 15 0.33 -7.94 16.31
N ASN A 16 0.15 -8.20 15.03
CA ASN A 16 0.86 -9.26 14.35
C ASN A 16 2.23 -8.66 14.03
N ASN A 17 3.26 -9.25 14.64
CA ASN A 17 4.62 -8.72 14.62
C ASN A 17 5.12 -8.53 13.17
N GLY A 18 4.57 -9.31 12.22
CA GLY A 18 4.84 -9.20 10.79
C GLY A 18 4.34 -7.89 10.17
N ASP A 19 3.19 -7.37 10.58
CA ASP A 19 2.65 -6.10 10.06
C ASP A 19 3.60 -4.97 10.44
N ARG A 20 4.10 -4.99 11.69
CA ARG A 20 5.05 -4.00 12.19
C ARG A 20 6.38 -4.05 11.43
N ASP A 21 6.86 -5.23 11.06
CA ASP A 21 8.07 -5.39 10.22
C ASP A 21 7.83 -4.81 8.81
N LEU A 22 6.69 -5.11 8.18
CA LEU A 22 6.31 -4.54 6.88
C LEU A 22 6.22 -3.01 6.93
N LEU A 23 5.60 -2.47 7.98
CA LEU A 23 5.52 -1.02 8.21
C LEU A 23 6.91 -0.40 8.38
N GLN A 24 7.78 -0.99 9.20
CA GLN A 24 9.14 -0.48 9.39
C GLN A 24 9.97 -0.51 8.10
N ARG A 25 9.85 -1.57 7.32
CA ARG A 25 10.49 -1.67 5.99
C ARG A 25 9.94 -0.61 5.02
N GLY A 26 8.62 -0.40 5.03
CA GLY A 26 7.96 0.66 4.25
C GLY A 26 8.49 2.04 4.60
N ILE A 27 8.65 2.34 5.89
CA ILE A 27 9.22 3.61 6.37
C ILE A 27 10.68 3.77 5.90
N ALA A 28 11.49 2.72 5.96
CA ALA A 28 12.88 2.76 5.49
C ALA A 28 12.97 3.03 3.98
N LEU A 29 12.08 2.42 3.19
CA LEU A 29 11.98 2.66 1.75
C LEU A 29 11.49 4.07 1.43
N GLN A 30 10.51 4.58 2.19
CA GLN A 30 10.02 5.95 2.06
C GLN A 30 11.15 6.97 2.30
N LYS A 31 11.97 6.76 3.34
CA LYS A 31 13.16 7.58 3.62
C LYS A 31 14.21 7.50 2.52
N SER A 32 14.30 6.36 1.83
CA SER A 32 15.19 6.17 0.68
C SER A 32 14.63 6.73 -0.63
N GLY A 33 13.46 7.38 -0.60
CA GLY A 33 12.77 7.90 -1.80
C GLY A 33 12.05 6.82 -2.63
N GLN A 34 12.04 5.57 -2.18
CA GLN A 34 11.40 4.44 -2.87
C GLN A 34 9.92 4.35 -2.50
N LEU A 35 9.16 5.40 -2.84
CA LEU A 35 7.75 5.56 -2.47
C LEU A 35 6.84 4.44 -3.02
N GLU A 36 7.09 3.97 -4.25
CA GLU A 36 6.31 2.87 -4.84
C GLU A 36 6.46 1.55 -4.07
N LYS A 37 7.68 1.22 -3.63
CA LYS A 37 7.92 0.00 -2.84
C LYS A 37 7.36 0.12 -1.43
N ALA A 38 7.39 1.32 -0.85
CA ALA A 38 6.77 1.59 0.44
C ALA A 38 5.25 1.41 0.36
N ALA A 39 4.61 1.94 -0.69
CA ALA A 39 3.17 1.76 -0.92
C ALA A 39 2.79 0.27 -1.05
N ALA A 40 3.56 -0.52 -1.79
CA ALA A 40 3.32 -1.96 -1.94
C ALA A 40 3.39 -2.73 -0.60
N LEU A 41 4.29 -2.35 0.32
CA LEU A 41 4.36 -2.97 1.64
C LEU A 41 3.17 -2.60 2.52
N TYR A 42 2.71 -1.35 2.46
CA TYR A 42 1.51 -0.94 3.18
C TYR A 42 0.25 -1.59 2.61
N ASP A 43 0.19 -1.79 1.29
CA ASP A 43 -0.90 -2.52 0.62
C ASP A 43 -0.99 -3.96 1.12
N GLN A 44 0.15 -4.67 1.24
CA GLN A 44 0.18 -6.02 1.84
C GLN A 44 -0.36 -6.05 3.27
N VAL A 45 -0.08 -5.02 4.07
CA VAL A 45 -0.66 -4.92 5.43
C VAL A 45 -2.18 -4.71 5.34
N LEU A 46 -2.66 -3.90 4.39
CA LEU A 46 -4.08 -3.68 4.16
C LEU A 46 -4.80 -4.92 3.56
N GLU A 47 -4.10 -5.77 2.83
CA GLU A 47 -4.63 -7.07 2.38
C GLU A 47 -4.90 -8.02 3.56
N GLN A 48 -4.07 -7.94 4.60
CA GLN A 48 -4.25 -8.73 5.83
C GLN A 48 -5.26 -8.06 6.78
N ASP A 49 -5.15 -6.75 6.98
CA ASP A 49 -6.04 -5.92 7.79
C ASP A 49 -6.41 -4.62 7.04
N PRO A 50 -7.56 -4.63 6.34
CA PRO A 50 -8.05 -3.47 5.58
C PRO A 50 -8.37 -2.23 6.43
N GLN A 51 -8.49 -2.40 7.75
CA GLN A 51 -8.81 -1.32 8.68
C GLN A 51 -7.61 -0.90 9.53
N HIS A 52 -6.39 -1.33 9.15
CA HIS A 52 -5.19 -1.03 9.92
C HIS A 52 -4.88 0.48 9.89
N PRO A 53 -5.00 1.19 11.02
CA PRO A 53 -4.93 2.64 11.05
C PRO A 53 -3.54 3.15 10.65
N ASP A 54 -2.47 2.46 11.06
CA ASP A 54 -1.09 2.84 10.72
C ASP A 54 -0.82 2.71 9.23
N ALA A 55 -1.21 1.60 8.60
CA ALA A 55 -1.01 1.40 7.16
C ALA A 55 -1.81 2.42 6.33
N LEU A 56 -3.07 2.68 6.69
CA LEU A 56 -3.88 3.72 6.03
C LEU A 56 -3.24 5.11 6.16
N HIS A 57 -2.77 5.46 7.36
CA HIS A 57 -2.12 6.74 7.60
C HIS A 57 -0.82 6.87 6.78
N LEU A 58 0.03 5.84 6.82
CA LEU A 58 1.31 5.82 6.11
C LEU A 58 1.15 5.80 4.58
N LEU A 59 0.17 5.05 4.06
CA LEU A 59 -0.18 5.04 2.64
C LEU A 59 -0.66 6.43 2.18
N GLY A 60 -1.45 7.11 3.01
CA GLY A 60 -1.86 8.50 2.77
C GLY A 60 -0.66 9.45 2.67
N LEU A 61 0.31 9.32 3.58
CA LEU A 61 1.55 10.11 3.53
C LEU A 61 2.39 9.82 2.28
N VAL A 62 2.49 8.55 1.89
CA VAL A 62 3.20 8.16 0.65
C VAL A 62 2.50 8.74 -0.57
N ASN A 63 1.18 8.62 -0.68
CA ASN A 63 0.40 9.19 -1.78
C ASN A 63 0.50 10.71 -1.82
N ALA A 64 0.50 11.39 -0.66
CA ALA A 64 0.71 12.83 -0.60
C ALA A 64 2.12 13.23 -1.10
N ASN A 65 3.13 12.40 -0.81
CA ASN A 65 4.51 12.62 -1.26
C ASN A 65 4.69 12.27 -2.75
N GLN A 66 4.01 11.23 -3.26
CA GLN A 66 3.97 10.89 -4.69
C GLN A 66 3.15 11.88 -5.50
N GLY A 67 2.08 12.46 -4.93
CA GLY A 67 1.30 13.52 -5.56
C GLY A 67 2.09 14.82 -5.75
N ARG A 68 3.10 15.07 -4.90
CA ARG A 68 4.12 16.11 -5.17
C ARG A 68 5.12 15.71 -6.25
N MET A 69 5.33 14.41 -6.44
CA MET A 69 6.22 13.83 -7.44
C MET A 69 5.42 13.23 -8.60
N LEU A 70 4.47 13.98 -9.17
CA LEU A 70 3.96 13.63 -10.50
C LEU A 70 5.13 13.73 -11.48
N PRO A 71 5.54 12.61 -12.08
CA PRO A 71 5.59 12.61 -13.52
C PRO A 71 4.53 11.65 -13.99
N THR A 72 3.59 12.20 -14.75
CA THR A 72 3.01 11.52 -15.90
C THR A 72 4.11 10.77 -16.65
N ARG A 73 4.42 9.52 -16.27
CA ARG A 73 5.19 8.62 -17.11
C ARG A 73 4.21 7.95 -18.05
N ARG A 74 3.96 8.71 -19.12
CA ARG A 74 3.44 8.29 -20.41
C ARG A 74 3.97 6.90 -20.75
N ALA A 75 3.09 6.02 -21.19
CA ALA A 75 3.19 5.28 -22.44
C ALA A 75 2.26 4.07 -22.38
N THR A 76 0.96 4.29 -22.61
CA THR A 76 0.32 3.41 -23.59
C THR A 76 1.15 3.58 -24.86
N ARG A 77 1.98 2.58 -25.13
CA ARG A 77 2.76 2.49 -26.35
C ARG A 77 1.77 2.58 -27.51
N ILE A 78 1.73 3.74 -28.15
CA ILE A 78 1.29 3.85 -29.53
C ILE A 78 2.39 3.13 -30.33
N GLU A 79 1.97 2.20 -31.20
CA GLU A 79 2.73 1.52 -32.25
C GLU A 79 3.70 0.39 -31.84
N GLN A 80 3.30 -0.85 -32.14
CA GLN A 80 3.95 -1.89 -32.99
C GLN A 80 2.96 -3.09 -32.95
N SER A 81 2.31 -3.61 -33.98
CA SER A 81 2.41 -3.56 -35.45
C SER A 81 1.04 -3.87 -36.07
#